data_AF-A0A6I0ELA8-F1
#
_entry.id   AF-A0A6I0ELA8-F1
#
_cell.length_a   1.000
_cell.length_b   1.000
_cell.length_c   1.000
_cell.angle_alpha   90.00
_cell.angle_beta   90.00
_cell.angle_gamma   90.00
#
_symmetry.space_group_name_H-M   'P 1'
#
loop_
_entity.id
_entity.type
_entity.pdbx_description
1 polymer ?
#
loop_
_entity_poly.entity_id
_entity_poly.type
_entity_poly.pdbx_seq_one_letter_code
_entity_poly.pdbx_strand_id
1 'polypeptide(L)' 'MPRYFFNLHFDDGIARDPIGIEVADLDQAVAEAKKARIEIMDEEALDQLWLDILDENGRVLARVG' A
#
# COMPACT_ATOMS: atom_id res chain seq x y z
N MET A 1 -11.47 -14.45 1.41
CA MET A 1 -10.06 -14.21 1.08
C MET A 1 -9.52 -13.22 2.10
N PRO A 2 -8.23 -13.26 2.48
CA PRO A 2 -7.68 -12.26 3.38
C PRO A 2 -7.81 -10.87 2.78
N ARG A 3 -8.10 -9.88 3.64
CA ARG A 3 -8.20 -8.48 3.25
C ARG A 3 -6.96 -7.72 3.67
N TYR A 4 -6.40 -6.95 2.76
CA TYR A 4 -5.22 -6.14 2.99
C TYR A 4 -5.54 -4.67 2.78
N PHE A 5 -4.95 -3.81 3.60
CA PHE A 5 -5.13 -2.37 3.56
C PHE A 5 -3.82 -1.69 3.16
N PHE A 6 -3.91 -0.54 2.51
CA PHE A 6 -2.75 0.21 2.05
C PHE A 6 -2.70 1.57 2.72
N ASN A 7 -1.58 1.87 3.39
CA ASN A 7 -1.30 3.20 3.91
C ASN A 7 -0.23 3.84 3.05
N LEU A 8 -0.58 4.92 2.35
CA LEU A 8 0.37 5.74 1.62
C LEU A 8 1.02 6.74 2.58
N HIS A 9 2.34 6.66 2.70
CA HIS A 9 3.16 7.60 3.43
C HIS A 9 3.75 8.64 2.48
N PHE A 10 3.65 9.90 2.91
CA PHE A 10 4.22 11.07 2.25
C PHE A 10 4.75 12.05 3.29
N ASP A 11 5.57 13.01 2.87
CA ASP A 11 6.26 13.95 3.76
C ASP A 11 5.35 14.61 4.80
N ASP A 12 4.12 14.95 4.41
CA ASP A 12 3.14 15.65 5.25
C ASP A 12 2.10 14.74 5.93
N GLY A 13 2.19 13.40 5.79
CA GLY A 13 1.26 12.52 6.49
C GLY A 13 1.08 11.12 5.93
N ILE A 14 -0.04 10.52 6.33
CA ILE A 14 -0.42 9.15 5.96
C ILE A 14 -1.85 9.18 5.44
N ALA A 15 -2.05 8.81 4.18
CA ALA A 15 -3.37 8.50 3.64
C ALA A 15 -3.66 7.01 3.89
N ARG A 16 -4.76 6.75 4.60
CA ARG A 16 -5.18 5.39 4.94
C ARG A 16 -6.25 4.92 3.97
N ASP A 17 -6.14 3.68 3.52
CA ASP A 17 -7.20 2.99 2.80
C ASP A 17 -8.18 2.34 3.80
N PRO A 18 -9.43 2.82 3.91
CA PRO A 18 -10.42 2.22 4.80
C PRO A 18 -11.14 1.01 4.20
N ILE A 19 -11.01 0.77 2.89
CA ILE A 19 -11.73 -0.28 2.17
C ILE A 19 -10.88 -1.54 2.10
N GLY A 20 -9.62 -1.39 1.70
CA GLY A 20 -8.71 -2.49 1.43
C GLY A 20 -9.10 -3.30 0.19
N ILE A 21 -8.29 -4.30 -0.14
CA ILE A 21 -8.56 -5.26 -1.21
C ILE A 21 -8.59 -6.69 -0.66
N GLU A 22 -9.41 -7.54 -1.26
CA GLU A 22 -9.42 -8.97 -0.98
C GLU A 22 -8.64 -9.72 -2.07
N VAL A 23 -7.53 -10.34 -1.68
CA VAL A 23 -6.67 -11.12 -2.57
C VAL A 23 -6.27 -12.42 -1.89
N ALA A 24 -5.73 -13.38 -2.65
CA ALA A 24 -5.46 -14.71 -2.12
C ALA A 24 -4.34 -14.73 -1.07
N ASP A 25 -3.33 -13.89 -1.23
CA ASP A 25 -2.10 -13.89 -0.45
C ASP A 25 -1.43 -12.49 -0.44
N LEU A 26 -0.40 -12.35 0.41
CA LEU A 26 0.35 -11.11 0.56
C LEU A 26 1.13 -10.74 -0.71
N ASP A 27 1.60 -11.72 -1.48
CA ASP A 27 2.37 -11.47 -2.70
C ASP A 27 1.51 -10.76 -3.77
N GLN A 28 0.24 -11.16 -3.89
CA GLN A 28 -0.72 -10.44 -4.72
C GLN A 28 -1.00 -9.03 -4.20
N ALA A 29 -1.14 -8.86 -2.87
CA ALA A 29 -1.32 -7.53 -2.29
C ALA A 29 -0.12 -6.61 -2.57
N VAL A 30 1.10 -7.16 -2.53
CA VAL A 30 2.33 -6.44 -2.90
C VAL A 30 2.34 -6.07 -4.39
N ALA A 31 1.90 -6.98 -5.27
CA ALA A 31 1.82 -6.71 -6.70
C ALA A 31 0.84 -5.58 -7.01
N GLU A 32 -0.34 -5.58 -6.38
CA GLU A 32 -1.33 -4.52 -6.52
C GLU A 32 -0.83 -3.19 -5.93
N ALA A 33 -0.17 -3.21 -4.76
CA ALA A 33 0.45 -2.01 -4.19
C ALA A 33 1.49 -1.38 -5.13
N LYS A 34 2.33 -2.20 -5.79
CA LYS A 34 3.31 -1.73 -6.77
C LYS A 34 2.66 -1.08 -7.99
N LYS A 35 1.57 -1.65 -8.50
CA LYS A 35 0.81 -1.06 -9.61
C LYS A 35 0.19 0.27 -9.20
N ALA A 36 -0.50 0.30 -8.07
CA ALA A 36 -1.11 1.51 -7.54
C ALA A 36 -0.08 2.62 -7.33
N ARG A 37 1.12 2.26 -6.84
CA ARG A 37 2.24 3.21 -6.70
C ARG A 37 2.61 3.87 -8.04
N ILE A 38 2.72 3.09 -9.11
CA ILE A 38 3.09 3.61 -10.44
C ILE A 38 1.96 4.45 -11.04
N GLU A 39 0.70 4.09 -10.82
CA GLU A 39 -0.46 4.81 -11.39
C GLU A 39 -0.75 6.15 -10.68
N ILE A 40 -0.46 6.23 -9.38
CA ILE A 40 -0.79 7.40 -8.55
C ILE A 40 0.37 8.39 -8.48
N MET A 41 1.61 7.95 -8.66
CA MET A 41 2.79 8.76 -8.35
C MET A 41 3.49 9.21 -9.63
N ASP A 42 3.59 10.53 -9.79
CA ASP A 42 4.48 11.16 -10.78
C ASP A 42 5.93 10.69 -10.53
N GLU A 43 6.74 10.57 -11.59
CA GLU A 43 8.09 9.99 -11.50
C GLU A 43 8.99 10.70 -10.47
N GLU A 44 8.80 12.01 -10.28
CA GLU A 44 9.56 12.81 -9.29
C GLU A 44 9.12 12.56 -7.84
N ALA A 45 7.93 12.01 -7.60
CA ALA A 45 7.39 11.76 -6.26
C ALA A 45 7.73 10.36 -5.73
N LEU A 46 8.26 9.45 -6.57
CA LEU A 46 8.57 8.07 -6.19
C LEU A 46 9.57 7.98 -5.02
N ASP A 47 10.57 8.86 -4.97
CA ASP A 47 11.65 8.78 -3.97
C ASP A 47 11.22 9.15 -2.54
N GLN A 48 10.09 9.82 -2.36
CA GLN A 48 9.63 10.32 -1.04
C GLN A 48 8.39 9.59 -0.51
N LEU A 49 7.92 8.57 -1.24
CA LEU A 49 6.61 7.96 -1.05
C LEU A 49 6.72 6.44 -0.96
N TRP A 50 6.13 5.86 0.08
CA TRP A 50 6.02 4.41 0.25
C TRP A 50 4.63 3.98 0.73
N LEU A 51 4.26 2.74 0.41
CA LEU A 51 3.01 2.10 0.82
C LEU A 51 3.32 1.04 1.87
N ASP A 52 2.67 1.14 3.03
CA ASP A 52 2.60 0.05 4.00
C ASP A 52 1.37 -0.81 3.68
N ILE A 53 1.55 -2.13 3.70
CA ILE A 53 0.51 -3.14 3.49
C ILE A 53 0.17 -3.72 4.86
N LEU A 54 -1.10 -3.64 5.25
CA LEU A 54 -1.59 -4.01 6.57
C LEU A 54 -2.61 -5.15 6.51
N ASP A 55 -2.69 -5.93 7.58
CA ASP A 55 -3.79 -6.88 7.80
C ASP A 55 -5.04 -6.21 8.40
N GLU A 56 -6.09 -7.00 8.61
CA GLU A 56 -7.35 -6.59 9.25
C GLU A 56 -7.23 -6.09 10.69
N ASN A 57 -6.12 -6.39 11.37
CA ASN A 57 -5.82 -5.90 12.71
C ASN A 57 -4.99 -4.61 12.69
N GLY A 58 -4.68 -4.08 11.50
CA GLY A 58 -3.82 -2.91 11.32
C GLY A 58 -2.33 -3.21 11.56
N ARG A 59 -1.90 -4.47 11.46
CA ARG A 59 -0.49 -4.83 11.53
C ARG A 59 0.16 -4.70 10.16
N VAL A 60 1.28 -3.98 10.09
CA VAL A 60 2.09 -3.89 8.86
C VAL A 60 2.72 -5.26 8.57
N LEU A 61 2.44 -5.78 7.38
CA LEU A 61 2.95 -7.05 6.86
C LEU A 61 4.09 -6.83 5.86
N ALA A 62 4.03 -5.76 5.07
CA ALA A 62 5.03 -5.43 4.07
C ALA A 62 5.08 -3.92 3.80
N ARG A 63 6.18 -3.47 3.19
CA ARG A 63 6.39 -2.09 2.72
C ARG A 63 6.86 -2.09 1.27
N VAL A 64 6.32 -1.18 0.48
CA VAL A 64 6.66 -0.97 -0.94
C VAL A 64 7.09 0.48 -1.13
N GLY A 65 8.35 0.69 -1.50
CA GLY A 65 8.95 1.99 -1.84
C GLY A 65 9.96 1.83 -2.97
#